data_AF-A0A318ZDP4-F1
#
_entry.id   AF-A0A318ZDP4-F1
#
_cell.length_a   1.000
_cell.length_b   1.000
_cell.length_c   1.000
_cell.angle_alpha   90.00
_cell.angle_beta   90.00
_cell.angle_gamma   90.00
#
_symmetry.space_group_name_H-M   'P 1'
#
loop_
_entity.id
_entity.type
_entity.pdbx_description
1 polymer ?
#
loop_
_entity_poly.entity_id
_entity_poly.type
_entity_poly.pdbx_seq_one_letter_code
_entity_poly.pdbx_strand_id
1 'polypeptide(L)'
;MAPLTTTLQCLPLPPPTFTTATSPAHHPFLSAAATGTLPKPALSAWLAQDRLYIHAYIRFIGLLLAKLELPIPHQQQQPYPESPTTNTTTTTTTDKSTRLPTQTLQTLTAALNNITRELDFFITVADLYGLDLNAPFSAATASTTTTGTEFAASPITTAYTDLFISAGSAGTSLLEGLVVLWATEVCYLTVWRNVRDEMAAAGAKGITATATGGADADGGALREKLIPNWTCPEFEEFVEGITRLVDAVAESEIRKTGQTEEEVVKRCARWWRQVVWLEGQFWPQI
;
A
#
# COMPACT_ATOMS: atom_id res chain seq x y z
N MET A 1 -2.30 7.15 25.03
CA MET A 1 -3.18 6.81 23.90
C MET A 1 -2.49 5.70 23.13
N ALA A 2 -3.19 4.61 22.80
CA ALA A 2 -2.60 3.61 21.91
C ALA A 2 -2.51 4.20 20.49
N PRO A 3 -1.45 3.93 19.72
CA PRO A 3 -1.41 4.34 18.31
C PRO A 3 -2.60 3.76 17.55
N LEU A 4 -3.22 4.56 16.67
CA LEU A 4 -4.38 4.16 15.89
C LEU A 4 -4.06 2.90 15.07
N THR A 5 -2.90 2.89 14.41
CA THR A 5 -2.45 1.78 13.57
C THR A 5 -2.36 0.46 14.35
N THR A 6 -1.77 0.49 15.55
CA THR A 6 -1.71 -0.66 16.47
C THR A 6 -3.11 -1.12 16.87
N THR A 7 -3.98 -0.19 17.25
CA THR A 7 -5.36 -0.50 17.62
C THR A 7 -6.10 -1.17 16.46
N LEU A 8 -5.95 -0.67 15.24
CA LEU A 8 -6.56 -1.24 14.04
C LEU A 8 -6.06 -2.66 13.75
N GLN A 9 -4.74 -2.91 13.82
CA GLN A 9 -4.17 -4.25 13.62
C GLN A 9 -4.66 -5.27 14.64
N CYS A 10 -4.95 -4.84 15.87
CA CYS A 10 -5.50 -5.70 16.92
C CYS A 10 -7.02 -5.86 16.88
N LEU A 11 -7.73 -5.21 15.95
CA LEU A 11 -9.18 -5.35 15.86
C LEU A 11 -9.57 -6.79 15.52
N PRO A 12 -10.63 -7.33 16.14
CA PRO A 12 -11.22 -8.58 15.69
C PRO A 12 -11.82 -8.38 14.30
N LEU A 13 -11.35 -9.17 13.33
CA LEU A 13 -11.81 -9.18 11.95
C LEU A 13 -12.56 -10.48 11.66
N PRO A 14 -13.67 -10.45 10.91
CA PRO A 14 -14.19 -11.67 10.28
C PRO A 14 -13.16 -12.20 9.28
N PRO A 15 -13.18 -13.50 8.94
CA PRO A 15 -12.30 -14.03 7.90
C PRO A 15 -12.44 -13.29 6.56
N PRO A 16 -11.33 -13.01 5.85
CA PRO A 16 -9.97 -13.26 6.29
C PRO A 16 -9.52 -12.27 7.37
N THR A 17 -8.82 -12.75 8.39
CA THR A 17 -8.09 -11.89 9.34
C THR A 17 -6.83 -11.34 8.67
N PHE A 18 -6.19 -10.32 9.25
CA PHE A 18 -4.93 -9.78 8.73
C PHE A 18 -3.85 -10.87 8.57
N THR A 19 -3.73 -11.76 9.56
CA THR A 19 -2.79 -12.88 9.48
C THR A 19 -3.12 -13.84 8.34
N THR A 20 -4.40 -14.20 8.13
CA THR A 20 -4.74 -15.12 7.05
C THR A 20 -4.64 -14.46 5.68
N ALA A 21 -5.05 -13.19 5.54
CA ALA A 21 -5.00 -12.43 4.29
C ALA A 21 -3.56 -12.19 3.79
N THR A 22 -2.59 -12.20 4.69
CA THR A 22 -1.18 -11.95 4.38
C THR A 22 -0.32 -13.22 4.39
N SER A 23 -0.92 -14.39 4.60
CA SER A 23 -0.19 -15.65 4.80
C SER A 23 -0.11 -16.48 3.51
N PRO A 24 1.10 -16.90 3.08
CA PRO A 24 1.25 -17.83 1.96
C PRO A 24 0.48 -19.14 2.14
N ALA A 25 0.31 -19.61 3.37
CA ALA A 25 -0.41 -20.85 3.66
C ALA A 25 -1.91 -20.81 3.32
N HIS A 26 -2.49 -19.61 3.18
CA HIS A 26 -3.92 -19.42 2.87
C HIS A 26 -4.16 -19.05 1.40
N HIS A 27 -3.10 -18.85 0.62
CA HIS A 27 -3.18 -18.41 -0.77
C HIS A 27 -2.29 -19.29 -1.66
N PRO A 28 -2.87 -20.18 -2.48
CA PRO A 28 -2.11 -21.07 -3.37
C PRO A 28 -1.11 -20.32 -4.25
N PHE A 29 -1.48 -19.15 -4.76
CA PHE A 29 -0.59 -18.27 -5.52
C PHE A 29 0.67 -17.87 -4.73
N LEU A 30 0.52 -17.41 -3.49
CA LEU A 30 1.63 -17.00 -2.64
C LEU A 30 2.50 -18.19 -2.19
N SER A 31 1.88 -19.35 -1.93
CA SER A 31 2.60 -20.59 -1.64
C SER A 31 3.43 -21.05 -2.85
N ALA A 32 2.88 -20.97 -4.06
CA ALA A 32 3.59 -21.28 -5.29
C ALA A 32 4.73 -20.28 -5.56
N ALA A 33 4.51 -18.99 -5.26
CA ALA A 33 5.56 -17.96 -5.32
C ALA A 33 6.73 -18.29 -4.37
N ALA A 34 6.44 -18.67 -3.12
CA ALA A 34 7.47 -19.02 -2.14
C ALA A 34 8.28 -20.27 -2.55
N THR A 35 7.64 -21.26 -3.16
CA THR A 35 8.26 -22.53 -3.56
C THR A 35 8.92 -22.49 -4.95
N GLY A 36 8.74 -21.41 -5.72
CA GLY A 36 9.25 -21.29 -7.08
C GLY A 36 8.43 -22.09 -8.11
N THR A 37 7.19 -22.44 -7.79
CA THR A 37 6.32 -23.26 -8.64
C THR A 37 5.24 -22.46 -9.36
N LEU A 38 5.15 -21.14 -9.13
CA LEU A 38 4.18 -20.27 -9.80
C LEU A 38 4.51 -20.13 -11.30
N PRO A 39 3.60 -20.49 -12.22
CA PRO A 39 3.88 -20.45 -13.64
C PRO A 39 3.76 -19.03 -14.22
N LYS A 40 4.56 -18.72 -15.25
CA LYS A 40 4.55 -17.40 -15.92
C LYS A 40 3.16 -16.87 -16.32
N PRO A 41 2.22 -17.67 -16.86
CA PRO A 41 0.89 -17.16 -17.19
C PRO A 41 0.11 -16.66 -15.98
N ALA A 42 0.21 -17.35 -14.83
CA ALA A 42 -0.45 -16.92 -13.59
C ALA A 42 0.20 -15.63 -13.05
N LEU A 43 1.53 -15.55 -13.06
CA LEU A 43 2.25 -14.33 -12.68
C LEU A 43 1.90 -13.15 -13.60
N SER A 44 1.82 -13.39 -14.91
CA SER A 44 1.46 -12.38 -15.91
C SER A 44 0.05 -11.85 -15.70
N ALA A 45 -0.92 -12.75 -15.52
CA ALA A 45 -2.32 -12.37 -15.26
C ALA A 45 -2.46 -11.54 -13.98
N TRP A 46 -1.73 -11.90 -12.92
CA TRP A 46 -1.71 -11.12 -11.68
C TRP A 46 -1.05 -9.75 -11.85
N LEU A 47 0.15 -9.67 -12.43
CA LEU A 47 0.85 -8.40 -12.68
C LEU A 47 0.03 -7.45 -13.56
N ALA A 48 -0.71 -7.99 -14.53
CA ALA A 48 -1.59 -7.19 -15.37
C ALA A 48 -2.72 -6.54 -14.56
N GLN A 49 -3.25 -7.23 -13.55
CA GLN A 49 -4.22 -6.66 -12.59
C GLN A 49 -3.57 -5.67 -11.63
N ASP A 50 -2.38 -5.96 -11.14
CA ASP A 50 -1.64 -5.09 -10.21
C ASP A 50 -1.24 -3.77 -10.90
N ARG A 51 -0.97 -3.80 -12.20
CA ARG A 51 -0.81 -2.58 -13.02
C ARG A 51 -2.08 -1.71 -13.05
N LEU A 52 -3.27 -2.31 -13.16
CA LEU A 52 -4.53 -1.56 -13.12
C LEU A 52 -4.79 -0.97 -11.73
N TYR A 53 -4.43 -1.72 -10.68
CA TYR A 53 -4.46 -1.25 -9.30
C TYR A 53 -3.58 0.01 -9.13
N ILE A 54 -2.35 0.01 -9.67
CA ILE A 54 -1.44 1.16 -9.63
C ILE A 54 -2.09 2.42 -10.22
N HIS A 55 -2.80 2.31 -11.34
CA HIS A 55 -3.50 3.46 -11.94
C HIS A 55 -4.57 4.04 -11.00
N ALA A 56 -5.31 3.19 -10.29
CA ALA A 56 -6.29 3.62 -9.31
C ALA A 56 -5.62 4.27 -8.08
N TYR A 57 -4.51 3.70 -7.63
CA TYR A 57 -3.69 4.22 -6.54
C TYR A 57 -3.20 5.65 -6.84
N ILE A 58 -2.66 5.90 -8.04
CA ILE A 58 -2.19 7.24 -8.45
C ILE A 58 -3.30 8.29 -8.33
N ARG A 59 -4.50 7.96 -8.81
CA ARG A 59 -5.67 8.86 -8.73
C ARG A 59 -6.07 9.12 -7.28
N PHE A 60 -6.04 8.08 -6.45
CA PHE A 60 -6.34 8.19 -5.03
C PHE A 60 -5.36 9.09 -4.28
N ILE A 61 -4.05 8.97 -4.51
CA ILE A 61 -3.09 9.88 -3.90
C ILE A 61 -3.32 11.33 -4.36
N GLY A 62 -3.66 11.54 -5.64
CA GLY A 62 -4.08 12.86 -6.14
C GLY A 62 -5.28 13.43 -5.38
N LEU A 63 -6.27 12.61 -5.05
CA LEU A 63 -7.43 13.01 -4.24
C LEU A 63 -7.04 13.34 -2.79
N LEU A 64 -6.07 12.63 -2.19
CA LEU A 64 -5.56 12.95 -0.86
C LEU A 64 -4.78 14.26 -0.83
N LEU A 65 -3.94 14.49 -1.84
CA LEU A 65 -3.20 15.74 -1.99
C LEU A 65 -4.14 16.94 -2.09
N ALA A 66 -5.26 16.79 -2.81
CA ALA A 66 -6.28 17.84 -2.94
C ALA A 66 -6.97 18.22 -1.62
N LYS A 67 -6.84 17.41 -0.56
CA LYS A 67 -7.39 17.70 0.79
C LYS A 67 -6.43 18.52 1.66
N LEU A 68 -5.18 18.73 1.24
CA LEU A 68 -4.20 19.40 2.07
C LEU A 68 -4.35 20.92 2.03
N GLU A 69 -4.51 21.50 3.21
CA GLU A 69 -4.37 22.94 3.43
C GLU A 69 -2.93 23.25 3.82
N LEU A 70 -2.14 23.71 2.86
CA LEU A 70 -0.75 24.08 3.11
C LEU A 70 -0.67 25.45 3.80
N PRO A 71 0.16 25.59 4.85
CA PRO A 71 0.35 26.87 5.51
C PRO A 71 0.88 27.93 4.53
N ILE A 72 0.20 29.08 4.44
CA ILE A 72 0.75 30.24 3.74
C ILE A 72 1.81 30.85 4.65
N PRO A 73 3.06 31.03 4.20
CA PRO A 73 4.04 31.78 4.97
C PRO A 73 3.50 33.19 5.19
N HIS A 74 3.08 33.51 6.41
CA HIS A 74 2.86 34.90 6.77
C HIS A 74 4.23 35.58 6.71
N GLN A 75 4.46 36.37 5.65
CA GLN A 75 5.48 37.40 5.71
C GLN A 75 5.07 38.31 6.88
N GLN A 76 5.68 38.10 8.04
CA GLN A 76 5.74 39.15 9.04
C GLN A 76 6.38 40.34 8.32
N GLN A 77 5.58 41.35 8.01
CA GLN A 77 6.08 42.67 7.63
C GLN A 77 6.97 43.12 8.79
N GLN A 78 8.28 42.92 8.65
CA GLN A 78 9.28 43.53 9.51
C GLN A 78 9.23 45.04 9.20
N PRO A 79 8.82 45.91 10.14
CA PRO A 79 9.10 47.33 10.00
C PRO A 79 10.63 47.47 9.99
N TYR A 80 11.15 48.32 9.10
CA TYR A 80 12.59 48.63 8.97
C TYR A 80 13.29 48.77 10.34
N PRO A 81 14.53 48.26 10.49
CA PRO A 81 15.21 48.31 11.78
C PRO A 81 15.74 49.72 12.06
N GLU A 82 15.09 50.43 12.99
CA GLU A 82 15.76 51.49 13.73
C GLU A 82 16.28 50.92 15.05
N SER A 83 17.62 50.90 15.15
CA SER A 83 18.45 50.70 16.35
C SER A 83 18.69 49.27 16.88
N PRO A 84 19.95 48.94 17.26
CA PRO A 84 20.32 47.61 17.72
C PRO A 84 20.25 47.54 19.25
N THR A 85 19.15 47.02 19.81
CA THR A 85 19.16 46.60 21.21
C THR A 85 18.21 45.45 21.50
N THR A 86 18.80 44.42 22.11
CA THR A 86 18.22 43.40 23.00
C THR A 86 17.68 42.12 22.36
N ASN A 87 18.45 41.05 22.59
CA ASN A 87 18.10 39.64 22.37
C ASN A 87 16.71 39.33 22.95
N THR A 88 15.73 39.12 22.07
CA THR A 88 14.46 38.53 22.44
C THR A 88 14.35 37.18 21.73
N THR A 89 14.50 36.11 22.51
CA THR A 89 14.24 34.73 22.09
C THR A 89 12.72 34.55 21.92
N THR A 90 12.24 34.83 20.72
CA THR A 90 10.88 34.52 20.24
C THR A 90 11.11 33.77 18.93
N THR A 91 10.74 32.51 18.68
CA THR A 91 9.40 31.92 18.75
C THR A 91 9.56 30.43 18.37
N THR A 92 9.33 29.47 19.29
CA THR A 92 9.41 28.02 18.99
C THR A 92 8.05 27.40 18.65
N THR A 93 7.01 28.22 18.46
CA THR A 93 5.61 27.77 18.34
C THR A 93 5.16 27.59 16.88
N THR A 94 5.79 28.29 15.94
CA THR A 94 5.47 28.23 14.50
C THR A 94 5.84 26.87 13.88
N ASP A 95 6.83 26.19 14.44
CA ASP A 95 7.50 25.01 13.85
C ASP A 95 6.71 23.69 14.00
N LYS A 96 5.72 23.63 14.90
CA LYS A 96 4.90 22.42 15.11
C LYS A 96 3.62 22.39 14.28
N SER A 97 2.98 23.55 14.06
CA SER A 97 1.70 23.64 13.35
C SER A 97 1.84 23.37 11.85
N THR A 98 2.96 23.78 11.25
CA THR A 98 3.25 23.62 9.82
C THR A 98 3.85 22.26 9.47
N ARG A 99 4.35 21.51 10.46
CA ARG A 99 5.11 20.28 10.25
C ARG A 99 4.23 19.13 9.73
N LEU A 100 3.05 18.92 10.31
CA LEU A 100 2.23 17.75 9.97
C LEU A 100 1.62 17.82 8.55
N PRO A 101 1.04 18.96 8.09
CA PRO A 101 0.60 19.08 6.69
C PRO A 101 1.76 18.92 5.69
N THR A 102 2.94 19.45 6.01
CA THR A 102 4.15 19.32 5.18
C THR A 102 4.62 17.87 5.12
N GLN A 103 4.62 17.16 6.25
CA GLN A 103 4.94 15.73 6.30
C GLN A 103 3.95 14.92 5.48
N THR A 104 2.64 15.19 5.59
CA THR A 104 1.64 14.52 4.75
C THR A 104 1.89 14.76 3.27
N LEU A 105 2.16 16.00 2.86
CA LEU A 105 2.52 16.32 1.48
C LEU A 105 3.73 15.51 0.99
N GLN A 106 4.79 15.46 1.80
CA GLN A 106 6.01 14.73 1.49
C GLN A 106 5.75 13.23 1.36
N THR A 107 5.01 12.63 2.29
CA THR A 107 4.66 11.20 2.25
C THR A 107 3.82 10.86 1.02
N LEU A 108 2.79 11.66 0.70
CA LEU A 108 1.96 11.44 -0.49
C LEU A 108 2.74 11.64 -1.79
N THR A 109 3.68 12.60 -1.82
CA THR A 109 4.58 12.79 -2.96
C THR A 109 5.52 11.60 -3.13
N ALA A 110 6.08 11.09 -2.03
CA ALA A 110 6.90 9.89 -2.05
C ALA A 110 6.11 8.66 -2.53
N ALA A 111 4.86 8.50 -2.09
CA ALA A 111 3.96 7.45 -2.55
C ALA A 111 3.76 7.49 -4.08
N LEU A 112 3.50 8.68 -4.66
CA LEU A 112 3.39 8.84 -6.11
C LEU A 112 4.69 8.53 -6.85
N ASN A 113 5.83 8.98 -6.33
CA ASN A 113 7.12 8.70 -6.94
C ASN A 113 7.46 7.20 -6.87
N ASN A 114 7.11 6.52 -5.77
CA ASN A 114 7.33 5.09 -5.62
C ASN A 114 6.49 4.29 -6.62
N ILE A 115 5.17 4.53 -6.65
CA ILE A 115 4.25 3.77 -7.50
C ILE A 115 4.47 4.03 -9.01
N THR A 116 4.98 5.21 -9.38
CA THR A 116 5.34 5.52 -10.77
C THR A 116 6.63 4.82 -11.19
N ARG A 117 7.67 4.80 -10.33
CA ARG A 117 8.87 3.97 -10.55
C ARG A 117 8.53 2.49 -10.67
N GLU A 118 7.55 2.03 -9.90
CA GLU A 118 7.08 0.64 -9.93
C GLU A 118 6.44 0.25 -11.27
N LEU A 119 5.73 1.16 -11.93
CA LEU A 119 5.19 0.92 -13.26
C LEU A 119 6.30 0.68 -14.30
N ASP A 120 7.37 1.48 -14.27
CA ASP A 120 8.54 1.29 -15.14
C ASP A 120 9.30 -0.01 -14.80
N PHE A 121 9.36 -0.34 -13.51
CA PHE A 121 9.94 -1.59 -13.03
C PHE A 121 9.16 -2.81 -13.55
N PHE A 122 7.82 -2.78 -13.57
CA PHE A 122 7.00 -3.87 -14.10
C PHE A 122 7.28 -4.12 -15.58
N ILE A 123 7.41 -3.06 -16.38
CA ILE A 123 7.76 -3.16 -17.81
C ILE A 123 9.13 -3.83 -17.95
N THR A 124 10.11 -3.38 -17.17
CA THR A 124 11.49 -3.91 -17.22
C THR A 124 11.53 -5.40 -16.84
N VAL A 125 10.82 -5.80 -15.77
CA VAL A 125 10.74 -7.21 -15.35
C VAL A 125 9.98 -8.06 -16.37
N ALA A 126 8.90 -7.53 -16.93
CA ALA A 126 8.12 -8.24 -17.94
C ALA A 126 8.94 -8.55 -19.19
N ASP A 127 9.72 -7.58 -19.68
CA ASP A 127 10.62 -7.77 -20.82
C ASP A 127 11.72 -8.79 -20.51
N LEU A 128 12.32 -8.72 -19.30
CA LEU A 128 13.43 -9.59 -18.92
C LEU A 128 13.00 -11.06 -18.76
N TYR A 129 11.81 -11.32 -18.21
CA TYR A 129 11.34 -12.68 -17.92
C TYR A 129 10.27 -13.17 -18.90
N GLY A 130 9.87 -12.36 -19.88
CA GLY A 130 8.84 -12.70 -20.87
C GLY A 130 7.45 -12.85 -20.24
N LEU A 131 7.03 -11.88 -19.44
CA LEU A 131 5.70 -11.80 -18.82
C LEU A 131 4.79 -10.90 -19.67
N ASP A 132 3.50 -11.23 -19.73
CA ASP A 132 2.52 -10.44 -20.47
C ASP A 132 1.70 -9.53 -19.54
N LEU A 133 1.98 -8.23 -19.55
CA LEU A 133 1.26 -7.22 -18.76
C LEU A 133 -0.16 -6.89 -19.27
N ASN A 134 -0.61 -7.57 -20.32
CA ASN A 134 -1.99 -7.53 -20.83
C ASN A 134 -2.65 -8.91 -20.78
N ALA A 135 -2.06 -9.87 -20.06
CA ALA A 135 -2.61 -11.21 -19.91
C ALA A 135 -4.04 -11.15 -19.36
N PRO A 136 -5.01 -11.89 -19.96
CA PRO A 136 -6.37 -11.92 -19.47
C PRO A 136 -6.42 -12.56 -18.09
N PHE A 137 -7.20 -11.98 -17.19
CA PHE A 137 -7.47 -12.58 -15.89
C PHE A 137 -8.54 -13.66 -16.06
N SER A 138 -8.16 -14.93 -15.92
CA SER A 138 -9.10 -16.05 -15.97
C SER A 138 -9.93 -16.10 -14.69
N ALA A 139 -11.02 -15.32 -14.62
CA ALA A 139 -12.04 -15.54 -13.61
C ALA A 139 -12.67 -16.92 -13.87
N ALA A 140 -12.45 -17.89 -12.97
CA ALA A 140 -12.94 -19.27 -13.07
C ALA A 140 -14.49 -19.43 -13.14
N THR A 141 -15.23 -18.36 -13.43
CA THR A 141 -16.70 -18.30 -13.37
C THR A 141 -17.37 -17.57 -14.56
N ALA A 142 -16.64 -17.15 -15.60
CA ALA A 142 -17.27 -16.60 -16.80
C ALA A 142 -17.81 -17.72 -17.72
N SER A 143 -18.92 -18.34 -17.29
CA SER A 143 -19.82 -19.10 -18.15
C SER A 143 -20.56 -18.15 -19.09
N THR A 144 -19.91 -17.70 -20.16
CA THR A 144 -20.61 -17.26 -21.38
C THR A 144 -19.64 -17.12 -22.54
N THR A 145 -20.03 -17.79 -23.63
CA THR A 145 -19.52 -17.76 -24.99
C THR A 145 -19.34 -16.32 -25.50
N THR A 146 -18.21 -15.70 -25.19
CA THR A 146 -17.79 -14.45 -25.81
C THR A 146 -16.38 -14.67 -26.35
N THR A 147 -16.28 -14.78 -27.67
CA THR A 147 -15.05 -14.92 -28.45
C THR A 147 -14.27 -13.61 -28.45
N GLY A 148 -13.74 -13.26 -27.27
CA GLY A 148 -12.87 -12.12 -27.05
C GLY A 148 -12.34 -12.22 -25.62
N THR A 149 -11.10 -12.69 -25.46
CA THR A 149 -10.36 -12.58 -24.20
C THR A 149 -9.93 -11.13 -24.05
N GLU A 150 -10.88 -10.24 -23.77
CA GLU A 150 -10.59 -8.82 -23.57
C GLU A 150 -9.91 -8.64 -22.21
N PHE A 151 -8.79 -7.92 -22.21
CA PHE A 151 -8.09 -7.55 -20.99
C PHE A 151 -8.96 -6.57 -20.18
N ALA A 152 -9.46 -7.01 -19.03
CA ALA A 152 -10.32 -6.22 -18.16
C ALA A 152 -9.89 -6.35 -16.69
N ALA A 153 -10.27 -5.36 -15.88
CA ALA A 153 -10.08 -5.42 -14.44
C ALA A 153 -10.91 -6.56 -13.82
N SER A 154 -10.31 -7.35 -12.95
CA SER A 154 -11.00 -8.35 -12.16
C SER A 154 -12.03 -7.69 -11.22
N PRO A 155 -13.04 -8.42 -10.72
CA PRO A 155 -13.96 -7.88 -9.72
C PRO A 155 -13.25 -7.31 -8.48
N ILE A 156 -12.16 -7.94 -8.04
CA ILE A 156 -11.40 -7.48 -6.87
C ILE A 156 -10.57 -6.22 -7.20
N THR A 157 -9.95 -6.17 -8.38
CA THR A 157 -9.24 -4.97 -8.85
C THR A 157 -10.19 -3.78 -9.04
N THR A 158 -11.40 -4.04 -9.52
CA THR A 158 -12.47 -3.04 -9.61
C THR A 158 -12.88 -2.58 -8.21
N ALA A 159 -13.07 -3.50 -7.26
CA ALA A 159 -13.42 -3.16 -5.88
C ALA A 159 -12.32 -2.34 -5.17
N TYR A 160 -11.04 -2.60 -5.46
CA TYR A 160 -9.93 -1.74 -5.03
C TYR A 160 -10.01 -0.34 -5.65
N THR A 161 -10.33 -0.26 -6.94
CA THR A 161 -10.53 1.02 -7.62
C THR A 161 -11.64 1.82 -6.95
N ASP A 162 -12.78 1.18 -6.65
CA ASP A 162 -13.91 1.82 -5.97
C ASP A 162 -13.56 2.24 -4.54
N LEU A 163 -12.83 1.39 -3.80
CA LEU A 163 -12.29 1.70 -2.47
C LEU A 163 -11.46 2.99 -2.51
N PHE A 164 -10.52 3.08 -3.45
CA PHE A 164 -9.63 4.21 -3.62
C PHE A 164 -10.36 5.50 -3.97
N ILE A 165 -11.33 5.44 -4.88
CA ILE A 165 -12.16 6.60 -5.22
C ILE A 165 -13.00 7.04 -4.01
N SER A 166 -13.59 6.10 -3.29
CA SER A 166 -14.41 6.37 -2.10
C SER A 166 -13.59 6.99 -0.95
N ALA A 167 -12.40 6.43 -0.68
CA ALA A 167 -11.49 6.91 0.35
C ALA A 167 -10.92 8.30 0.04
N GLY A 168 -10.70 8.61 -1.25
CA GLY A 168 -10.27 9.93 -1.71
C GLY A 168 -11.41 10.97 -1.81
N SER A 169 -12.67 10.54 -1.82
CA SER A 169 -13.82 11.42 -2.08
C SER A 169 -13.94 12.58 -1.08
N ALA A 170 -14.60 13.68 -1.49
CA ALA A 170 -14.75 14.88 -0.65
C ALA A 170 -15.45 14.62 0.70
N GLY A 171 -16.29 13.58 0.79
CA GLY A 171 -16.99 13.20 2.01
C GLY A 171 -16.16 12.38 3.01
N THR A 172 -14.97 11.92 2.63
CA THR A 172 -14.07 11.15 3.49
C THR A 172 -12.97 12.03 4.07
N SER A 173 -12.63 11.86 5.35
CA SER A 173 -11.58 12.68 5.98
C SER A 173 -10.19 12.33 5.45
N LEU A 174 -9.23 13.24 5.59
CA LEU A 174 -7.83 12.98 5.23
C LEU A 174 -7.27 11.77 6.01
N LEU A 175 -7.58 11.66 7.31
CA LEU A 175 -7.13 10.55 8.15
C LEU A 175 -7.64 9.21 7.63
N GLU A 176 -8.92 9.12 7.27
CA GLU A 176 -9.50 7.90 6.72
C GLU A 176 -8.81 7.45 5.43
N GLY A 177 -8.51 8.39 4.53
CA GLY A 177 -7.73 8.12 3.34
C GLY A 177 -6.28 7.70 3.66
N LEU A 178 -5.63 8.35 4.61
CA LEU A 178 -4.29 7.93 5.06
C LEU A 178 -4.29 6.53 5.68
N VAL A 179 -5.38 6.14 6.35
CA VAL A 179 -5.56 4.76 6.83
C VAL A 179 -5.68 3.78 5.68
N VAL A 180 -6.37 4.12 4.58
CA VAL A 180 -6.40 3.26 3.38
C VAL A 180 -5.02 3.10 2.77
N LEU A 181 -4.28 4.21 2.59
CA LEU A 181 -2.89 4.18 2.12
C LEU A 181 -2.02 3.30 3.01
N TRP A 182 -2.03 3.53 4.33
CA TRP A 182 -1.27 2.71 5.27
C TRP A 182 -1.66 1.23 5.21
N ALA A 183 -2.96 0.95 5.19
CA ALA A 183 -3.48 -0.41 5.23
C ALA A 183 -3.05 -1.21 3.99
N THR A 184 -3.09 -0.61 2.80
CA THR A 184 -2.66 -1.30 1.57
C THR A 184 -1.17 -1.60 1.62
N GLU A 185 -0.36 -0.62 2.04
CA GLU A 185 1.10 -0.75 2.08
C GLU A 185 1.58 -1.75 3.15
N VAL A 186 0.96 -1.73 4.34
CA VAL A 186 1.31 -2.67 5.41
C VAL A 186 0.89 -4.09 5.07
N CYS A 187 -0.25 -4.29 4.41
CA CYS A 187 -0.65 -5.61 3.92
C CYS A 187 0.32 -6.12 2.87
N TYR A 188 0.64 -5.30 1.86
CA TYR A 188 1.52 -5.70 0.75
C TYR A 188 2.93 -6.05 1.25
N LEU A 189 3.52 -5.19 2.10
CA LEU A 189 4.81 -5.48 2.74
C LEU A 189 4.75 -6.78 3.56
N THR A 190 3.68 -6.99 4.33
CA THR A 190 3.55 -8.18 5.18
C THR A 190 3.41 -9.45 4.35
N VAL A 191 2.63 -9.42 3.26
CA VAL A 191 2.53 -10.53 2.29
C VAL A 191 3.92 -10.92 1.79
N TRP A 192 4.67 -9.96 1.25
CA TRP A 192 5.93 -10.27 0.61
C TRP A 192 7.04 -10.65 1.59
N ARG A 193 7.03 -10.09 2.81
CA ARG A 193 7.88 -10.58 3.91
C ARG A 193 7.56 -12.04 4.24
N ASN A 194 6.28 -12.40 4.38
CA ASN A 194 5.89 -13.78 4.66
C ASN A 194 6.27 -14.73 3.51
N VAL A 195 6.13 -14.31 2.25
CA VAL A 195 6.59 -15.10 1.09
C VAL A 195 8.10 -15.28 1.10
N ARG A 196 8.87 -14.23 1.37
CA ARG A 196 10.34 -14.29 1.48
C ARG A 196 10.78 -15.25 2.58
N ASP A 197 10.13 -15.18 3.74
CA ASP A 197 10.48 -16.01 4.88
C ASP A 197 10.11 -17.48 4.64
N GLU A 198 8.95 -17.75 4.03
CA GLU A 198 8.56 -19.10 3.58
C GLU A 198 9.50 -19.63 2.49
N MET A 199 9.93 -18.77 1.56
CA MET A 199 10.91 -19.13 0.53
C MET A 199 12.24 -19.57 1.14
N ALA A 200 12.73 -18.87 2.17
CA ALA A 200 13.93 -19.26 2.91
C ALA A 200 13.74 -20.59 3.65
N ALA A 201 12.59 -20.77 4.31
CA ALA A 201 12.25 -22.00 5.01
C ALA A 201 12.12 -23.21 4.06
N ALA A 202 11.47 -23.04 2.91
CA ALA A 202 11.34 -24.06 1.87
C ALA A 202 12.71 -24.44 1.28
N GLY A 203 13.60 -23.46 1.10
CA GLY A 203 14.97 -23.69 0.65
C GLY A 203 15.76 -24.53 1.65
N ALA A 204 15.67 -24.22 2.95
CA ALA A 204 16.31 -24.99 4.01
C ALA A 204 15.78 -26.43 4.11
N LYS A 205 14.52 -26.67 3.74
CA LYS A 205 13.90 -28.01 3.70
C LYS A 205 14.15 -28.76 2.39
N GLY A 206 14.77 -28.12 1.39
CA GLY A 206 14.98 -28.71 0.07
C GLY A 206 13.71 -28.86 -0.78
N ILE A 207 12.69 -28.04 -0.53
CA ILE A 207 11.35 -28.15 -1.17
C ILE A 207 11.20 -27.17 -2.36
N THR A 208 12.09 -26.18 -2.50
CA THR A 208 12.03 -25.24 -3.63
C THR A 208 12.31 -25.92 -4.96
N ALA A 209 11.77 -25.37 -6.05
CA ALA A 209 12.08 -25.81 -7.41
C ALA A 209 13.61 -25.85 -7.65
N THR A 210 14.34 -24.84 -7.15
CA THR A 210 15.80 -24.78 -7.24
C THR A 210 16.52 -25.84 -6.40
N ALA A 211 16.02 -26.17 -5.21
CA ALA A 211 16.62 -27.18 -4.36
C ALA A 211 16.42 -28.61 -4.88
N THR A 212 15.39 -28.83 -5.69
CA THR A 212 15.12 -30.10 -6.38
C THR A 212 15.85 -30.22 -7.72
N GLY A 213 16.73 -29.27 -8.06
CA GLY A 213 17.51 -29.26 -9.30
C GLY A 213 16.78 -28.67 -10.52
N GLY A 214 15.60 -28.09 -10.31
CA GLY A 214 14.85 -27.34 -11.33
C GLY A 214 15.17 -25.84 -11.34
N ALA A 215 14.48 -25.10 -12.20
CA ALA A 215 14.43 -23.64 -12.19
C ALA A 215 13.05 -23.18 -11.69
N ASP A 216 12.96 -21.95 -11.18
CA ASP A 216 11.66 -21.38 -10.82
C ASP A 216 10.75 -21.32 -12.07
N ALA A 217 9.47 -21.67 -11.90
CA ALA A 217 8.51 -21.79 -13.00
C ALA A 217 8.17 -20.46 -13.69
N ASP A 218 8.45 -19.34 -13.02
CA ASP A 218 8.37 -17.99 -13.57
C ASP A 218 9.69 -17.50 -14.20
N GLY A 219 10.73 -18.35 -14.20
CA GLY A 219 12.08 -18.01 -14.66
C GLY A 219 12.92 -17.23 -13.64
N GLY A 220 12.46 -17.08 -12.40
CA GLY A 220 13.15 -16.35 -11.33
C GLY A 220 12.64 -14.93 -11.09
N ALA A 221 11.60 -14.48 -11.82
CA ALA A 221 11.09 -13.12 -11.76
C ALA A 221 10.72 -12.69 -10.33
N LEU A 222 9.97 -13.54 -9.61
CA LEU A 222 9.59 -13.27 -8.22
C LEU A 222 10.81 -13.25 -7.29
N ARG A 223 11.63 -14.31 -7.34
CA ARG A 223 12.77 -14.50 -6.43
C ARG A 223 13.84 -13.42 -6.61
N GLU A 224 14.17 -13.07 -7.85
CA GLU A 224 15.33 -12.24 -8.16
C GLU A 224 15.01 -10.75 -8.25
N LYS A 225 13.75 -10.38 -8.55
CA LYS A 225 13.36 -8.97 -8.77
C LYS A 225 12.24 -8.52 -7.87
N LEU A 226 11.06 -9.14 -7.98
CA LEU A 226 9.83 -8.60 -7.42
C LEU A 226 9.82 -8.66 -5.87
N ILE A 227 10.08 -9.83 -5.27
CA ILE A 227 10.11 -9.99 -3.82
C ILE A 227 11.19 -9.11 -3.17
N PRO A 228 12.44 -9.05 -3.69
CA PRO A 228 13.44 -8.11 -3.19
C PRO A 228 13.01 -6.64 -3.25
N ASN A 229 12.30 -6.22 -4.31
CA ASN A 229 11.79 -4.86 -4.44
C ASN A 229 10.79 -4.51 -3.32
N TRP A 230 9.82 -5.39 -3.07
CA TRP A 230 8.76 -5.16 -2.07
C TRP A 230 9.12 -5.55 -0.63
N THR A 231 10.36 -5.99 -0.40
CA THR A 231 10.87 -6.29 0.95
C THR A 231 12.20 -5.59 1.22
N CYS A 232 12.56 -4.59 0.39
CA CYS A 232 13.78 -3.83 0.58
C CYS A 232 13.65 -2.85 1.76
N PRO A 233 14.77 -2.47 2.41
CA PRO A 233 14.75 -1.52 3.52
C PRO A 233 14.10 -0.17 3.19
N GLU A 234 14.23 0.32 1.95
CA GLU A 234 13.59 1.57 1.50
C GLU A 234 12.06 1.47 1.59
N PHE A 235 11.49 0.34 1.13
CA PHE A 235 10.05 0.12 1.20
C PHE A 235 9.58 -0.08 2.65
N GLU A 236 10.35 -0.82 3.46
CA GLU A 236 10.05 -0.98 4.88
C GLU A 236 10.01 0.35 5.63
N GLU A 237 11.01 1.21 5.42
CA GLU A 237 11.06 2.55 6.02
C GLU A 237 9.90 3.43 5.54
N PHE A 238 9.52 3.32 4.27
CA PHE A 238 8.36 4.03 3.73
C PHE A 238 7.05 3.63 4.44
N VAL A 239 6.78 2.33 4.58
CA VAL A 239 5.57 1.84 5.27
C VAL A 239 5.56 2.25 6.76
N GLU A 240 6.70 2.18 7.44
CA GLU A 240 6.84 2.69 8.80
C GLU A 240 6.63 4.20 8.89
N GLY A 241 7.07 4.95 7.88
CA GLY A 241 6.83 6.38 7.74
C GLY A 241 5.34 6.71 7.66
N ILE A 242 4.58 5.98 6.84
CA ILE A 242 3.13 6.13 6.76
C ILE A 242 2.47 5.76 8.10
N THR A 243 2.93 4.68 8.75
CA THR A 243 2.43 4.25 10.06
C THR A 243 2.51 5.40 11.09
N ARG A 244 3.71 5.99 11.23
CA ARG A 244 3.93 7.14 12.13
C ARG A 244 3.07 8.35 11.77
N LEU A 245 2.89 8.59 10.46
CA LEU A 245 2.07 9.71 9.99
C LEU A 245 0.59 9.54 10.35
N VAL A 246 0.01 8.35 10.11
CA VAL A 246 -1.39 8.05 10.46
C VAL A 246 -1.64 8.27 11.95
N ASP A 247 -0.74 7.78 12.81
CA ASP A 247 -0.86 7.95 14.25
C ASP A 247 -0.78 9.42 14.67
N ALA A 248 0.14 10.19 14.09
CA ALA A 248 0.28 11.62 14.35
C ALA A 248 -0.93 12.44 13.87
N VAL A 249 -1.50 12.09 12.72
CA VAL A 249 -2.72 12.74 12.18
C VAL A 249 -3.93 12.40 13.06
N ALA A 250 -4.09 11.14 13.47
CA ALA A 250 -5.17 10.73 14.38
C ALA A 250 -5.10 11.49 15.71
N GLU A 251 -3.92 11.56 16.32
CA GLU A 251 -3.71 12.30 17.57
C GLU A 251 -4.00 13.79 17.39
N SER A 252 -3.60 14.37 16.25
CA SER A 252 -3.92 15.77 15.93
C SER A 252 -5.41 16.01 15.72
N GLU A 253 -6.13 15.09 15.09
CA GLU A 253 -7.56 15.23 14.83
C GLU A 253 -8.37 15.18 16.13
N ILE A 254 -8.07 14.23 17.01
CA ILE A 254 -8.67 14.09 18.36
C ILE A 254 -8.51 15.39 19.15
N ARG A 255 -7.28 15.94 19.18
CA ARG A 255 -7.00 17.20 19.89
C ARG A 255 -7.74 18.41 19.32
N LYS A 256 -7.89 18.51 18.00
CA LYS A 256 -8.46 19.68 17.33
C LYS A 256 -9.99 19.68 17.30
N THR A 257 -10.59 18.51 17.11
CA THR A 257 -12.03 18.36 16.91
C THR A 257 -12.78 18.01 18.20
N GLY A 258 -12.07 17.53 19.23
CA GLY A 258 -12.68 17.01 20.46
C GLY A 258 -13.35 15.64 20.28
N GLN A 259 -13.20 15.00 19.11
CA GLN A 259 -13.65 13.63 18.91
C GLN A 259 -12.96 12.67 19.88
N THR A 260 -13.70 11.67 20.32
CA THR A 260 -13.16 10.60 21.14
C THR A 260 -12.30 9.64 20.32
N GLU A 261 -11.38 8.95 20.98
CA GLU A 261 -10.57 7.89 20.37
C GLU A 261 -11.46 6.79 19.75
N GLU A 262 -12.54 6.41 20.43
CA GLU A 262 -13.47 5.39 19.96
C GLU A 262 -14.16 5.79 18.65
N GLU A 263 -14.55 7.06 18.50
CA GLU A 263 -15.16 7.57 17.26
C GLU A 263 -14.18 7.51 16.09
N VAL A 264 -12.93 7.93 16.31
CA VAL A 264 -11.88 7.89 15.29
C VAL A 264 -11.56 6.44 14.90
N VAL A 265 -11.39 5.55 15.88
CA VAL A 265 -11.15 4.12 15.64
C VAL A 265 -12.30 3.51 14.87
N LYS A 266 -13.56 3.72 15.30
CA LYS A 266 -14.75 3.16 14.63
C LYS A 266 -14.85 3.59 13.18
N ARG A 267 -14.58 4.88 12.90
CA ARG A 267 -14.59 5.44 11.54
C ARG A 267 -13.47 4.85 10.69
N CYS A 268 -12.26 4.72 11.21
CA CYS A 268 -11.11 4.17 10.47
C CYS A 268 -11.18 2.64 10.30
N ALA A 269 -11.79 1.94 11.25
CA ALA A 269 -11.90 0.47 11.26
C ALA A 269 -12.67 -0.08 10.06
N ARG A 270 -13.61 0.68 9.48
CA ARG A 270 -14.33 0.25 8.28
C ARG A 270 -13.38 0.09 7.08
N TRP A 271 -12.43 1.01 6.94
CA TRP A 271 -11.45 1.01 5.85
C TRP A 271 -10.43 -0.09 6.04
N TRP A 272 -9.91 -0.23 7.25
CA TRP A 272 -9.01 -1.33 7.62
C TRP A 272 -9.64 -2.69 7.30
N ARG A 273 -10.87 -2.95 7.75
CA ARG A 273 -11.60 -4.19 7.44
C ARG A 273 -11.72 -4.43 5.94
N GLN A 274 -12.08 -3.40 5.18
CA GLN A 274 -12.28 -3.53 3.75
C GLN A 274 -10.97 -3.83 3.01
N VAL A 275 -9.87 -3.17 3.39
CA VAL A 275 -8.55 -3.44 2.80
C VAL A 275 -8.11 -4.87 3.11
N VAL A 276 -8.16 -5.29 4.38
CA VAL A 276 -7.78 -6.67 4.76
C VAL A 276 -8.62 -7.72 4.01
N TRP A 277 -9.92 -7.47 3.86
CA TRP A 277 -10.78 -8.36 3.11
C TRP A 277 -10.38 -8.42 1.63
N LEU A 278 -10.17 -7.27 0.97
CA LEU A 278 -9.77 -7.21 -0.44
C LEU A 278 -8.41 -7.87 -0.68
N GLU A 279 -7.43 -7.64 0.20
CA GLU A 279 -6.11 -8.29 0.14
C GLU A 279 -6.24 -9.82 0.14
N GLY A 280 -7.06 -10.37 1.03
CA GLY A 280 -7.30 -11.80 1.07
C GLY A 280 -8.04 -12.34 -0.16
N GLN A 281 -8.61 -11.50 -1.01
CA GLN A 281 -9.26 -11.90 -2.27
C GLN A 281 -8.42 -11.57 -3.51
N PHE A 282 -7.34 -10.78 -3.38
CA PHE A 282 -6.58 -10.26 -4.50
C PHE A 282 -5.77 -11.33 -5.23
N TRP A 283 -5.33 -12.36 -4.50
CA TRP A 283 -4.49 -13.43 -5.02
C TRP A 283 -5.29 -14.42 -5.89
N PRO A 284 -4.88 -14.66 -7.15
CA PRO A 284 -5.56 -15.59 -8.04
C PRO A 284 -5.62 -17.02 -7.47
N GLN A 285 -6.68 -17.74 -7.81
CA GLN A 285 -6.66 -19.20 -7.71
C GLN A 285 -5.81 -19.76 -8.86
N ILE A 286 -4.99 -20.77 -8.57
CA ILE A 286 -4.08 -21.43 -9.53
C ILE A 286 -4.26 -22.94 -9.50
#